data_AF-A0A969N836-F1
#
_entry.id   AF-A0A969N836-F1
#
_cell.length_a   1.000
_cell.length_b   1.000
_cell.length_c   1.000
_cell.angle_alpha   90.00
_cell.angle_beta   90.00
_cell.angle_gamma   90.00
#
_symmetry.space_group_name_H-M   'P 1'
#
loop_
_entity.id
_entity.type
_entity.pdbx_description
1 polymer ?
#
loop_
_entity_poly.entity_id
_entity_poly.type
_entity_poly.pdbx_seq_one_letter_code
_entity_poly.pdbx_strand_id
1 'polypeptide(L)'
;MTVSAGSLFADAPLIVAHRGQPGEQENTLAGFEQAIRWGSDMIELDIRRCGDGTLVVHHDADLNGIPLTQMTLEQIRQSKAVPTLAETISTVKNRIRLDVELKEAGHEATV
;
A
#
# COMPACT_ATOMS: atom_id res chain seq x y z
N MET A 1 -5.76 10.19 -26.66
CA MET A 1 -5.00 8.94 -26.47
C MET A 1 -5.83 8.08 -25.53
N THR A 2 -6.59 7.15 -26.08
CA THR A 2 -7.60 6.39 -25.34
C THR A 2 -6.92 5.17 -24.74
N VAL A 3 -6.93 5.02 -23.42
CA VAL A 3 -6.50 3.78 -22.79
C VAL A 3 -7.66 2.80 -22.92
N SER A 4 -7.51 1.78 -23.75
CA SER A 4 -8.44 0.66 -23.79
C SER A 4 -8.41 -0.02 -22.42
N ALA A 5 -9.55 -0.11 -21.74
CA ALA A 5 -9.71 -0.98 -20.59
C ALA A 5 -9.61 -2.43 -21.08
N GLY A 6 -8.38 -2.92 -21.23
CA GLY A 6 -8.13 -4.36 -21.39
C GLY A 6 -8.75 -5.09 -20.21
N SER A 7 -9.33 -6.27 -20.46
CA SER A 7 -9.97 -7.10 -19.43
C SER A 7 -9.15 -7.06 -18.14
N LEU A 8 -9.76 -6.57 -17.06
CA LEU A 8 -9.10 -6.44 -15.76
C LEU A 8 -8.76 -7.82 -15.16
N PHE A 9 -9.34 -8.89 -15.71
CA PHE A 9 -9.22 -10.25 -15.22
C PHE A 9 -8.92 -11.19 -16.39
N ALA A 10 -7.89 -12.04 -16.22
CA ALA A 10 -7.59 -13.14 -17.12
C ALA A 10 -8.49 -14.35 -16.79
N ASP A 11 -8.57 -15.34 -17.68
CA ASP A 11 -9.31 -16.60 -17.44
C ASP A 11 -8.68 -17.48 -16.32
N ALA A 12 -7.55 -17.06 -15.75
CA ALA A 12 -6.84 -17.72 -14.67
C ALA A 12 -6.92 -16.91 -13.36
N PRO A 13 -6.84 -17.56 -12.18
CA PRO A 13 -6.77 -16.87 -10.89
C PRO A 13 -5.60 -15.89 -10.84
N LEU A 14 -5.83 -14.72 -10.23
CA LEU A 14 -4.77 -13.75 -9.97
C LEU A 14 -3.98 -14.12 -8.72
N ILE A 15 -2.66 -13.97 -8.79
CA ILE A 15 -1.76 -14.08 -7.64
C ILE A 15 -1.52 -12.69 -7.07
N VAL A 16 -2.05 -12.46 -5.86
CA VAL A 16 -1.91 -11.19 -5.13
C VAL A 16 -0.88 -11.37 -4.02
N ALA A 17 0.18 -10.58 -4.08
CA ALA A 17 1.23 -10.57 -3.07
C ALA A 17 0.77 -9.77 -1.84
N HIS A 18 0.22 -10.46 -0.84
CA HIS A 18 -0.22 -9.89 0.44
C HIS A 18 0.90 -9.08 1.09
N ARG A 19 0.68 -7.77 1.28
CA ARG A 19 1.65 -6.80 1.81
C ARG A 19 3.00 -6.79 1.08
N GLY A 20 3.04 -7.23 -0.18
CA GLY A 20 4.26 -7.47 -0.93
C GLY A 20 4.99 -8.75 -0.50
N GLN A 21 5.75 -8.68 0.59
CA GLN A 21 6.52 -9.82 1.10
C GLN A 21 6.20 -10.06 2.60
N PRO A 22 5.24 -10.97 2.90
CA PRO A 22 4.86 -11.31 4.26
C PRO A 22 6.03 -11.73 5.14
N GLY A 23 6.00 -11.34 6.42
CA GLY A 23 6.99 -11.72 7.44
C GLY A 23 8.37 -11.04 7.34
N GLU A 24 8.87 -10.75 6.14
CA GLU A 24 10.21 -10.16 5.96
C GLU A 24 10.16 -8.66 5.65
N GLN A 25 9.34 -8.24 4.69
CA GLN A 25 9.39 -6.90 4.12
C GLN A 25 7.97 -6.34 3.85
N GLU A 26 7.03 -6.65 4.74
CA GLU A 26 5.63 -6.23 4.65
C GLU A 26 5.48 -4.72 4.51
N ASN A 27 4.66 -4.29 3.53
CA ASN A 27 4.32 -2.89 3.31
C ASN A 27 5.55 -1.98 3.09
N THR A 28 6.61 -2.53 2.49
CA THR A 28 7.83 -1.78 2.14
C THR A 28 8.04 -1.75 0.63
N LEU A 29 8.72 -0.70 0.14
CA LEU A 29 9.10 -0.61 -1.28
C LEU A 29 9.95 -1.81 -1.72
N ALA A 30 10.84 -2.32 -0.85
CA ALA A 30 11.68 -3.45 -1.18
C ALA A 30 10.91 -4.79 -1.24
N GLY A 31 9.90 -4.97 -0.38
CA GLY A 31 8.95 -6.08 -0.48
C GLY A 31 8.11 -6.03 -1.76
N PHE A 32 7.70 -4.82 -2.17
CA PHE A 32 6.99 -4.62 -3.44
C PHE A 32 7.87 -4.94 -4.66
N GLU A 33 9.13 -4.52 -4.65
CA GLU A 33 10.10 -4.92 -5.68
C GLU A 33 10.30 -6.44 -5.74
N GLN A 34 10.29 -7.11 -4.59
CA GLN A 34 10.38 -8.58 -4.54
C GLN A 34 9.13 -9.26 -5.12
N ALA A 35 7.93 -8.77 -4.82
CA ALA A 35 6.69 -9.27 -5.38
C ALA A 35 6.64 -9.15 -6.90
N ILE A 36 7.16 -8.03 -7.45
CA ILE A 36 7.32 -7.84 -8.91
C ILE A 36 8.31 -8.86 -9.48
N ARG A 37 9.45 -9.09 -8.82
CA ARG A 37 10.44 -10.10 -9.26
C ARG A 37 9.88 -11.52 -9.25
N TRP A 38 8.96 -11.84 -8.34
CA TRP A 38 8.27 -13.13 -8.32
C TRP A 38 7.24 -13.30 -9.43
N GLY A 39 6.88 -12.23 -10.14
CA GLY A 39 5.87 -12.27 -11.21
C GLY A 39 4.43 -12.27 -10.69
N SER A 40 4.19 -11.67 -9.52
CA SER A 40 2.83 -11.53 -8.98
C SER A 40 1.98 -10.65 -9.90
N ASP A 41 0.69 -10.95 -10.02
CA ASP A 41 -0.23 -10.15 -10.84
C ASP A 41 -0.57 -8.80 -10.19
N MET A 42 -0.64 -8.81 -8.86
CA MET A 42 -0.97 -7.66 -8.02
C MET A 42 -0.17 -7.68 -6.72
N ILE A 43 -0.06 -6.51 -6.09
CA ILE A 43 0.38 -6.36 -4.70
C ILE A 43 -0.81 -5.85 -3.91
N GLU A 44 -1.09 -6.50 -2.78
CA GLU A 44 -1.95 -5.93 -1.75
C GLU A 44 -1.10 -5.11 -0.78
N LEU A 45 -1.64 -3.99 -0.30
CA LEU A 45 -1.03 -3.15 0.70
C LEU A 45 -2.08 -2.47 1.58
N ASP A 46 -1.70 -2.21 2.83
CA ASP A 46 -2.54 -1.53 3.81
C ASP A 46 -2.24 -0.02 3.81
N ILE A 47 -3.28 0.83 3.76
CA ILE A 47 -3.12 2.28 3.98
C ILE A 47 -3.84 2.78 5.23
N ARG A 48 -3.21 3.77 5.87
CA ARG A 48 -3.75 4.54 6.99
C ARG A 48 -3.44 6.02 6.84
N ARG A 49 -4.24 6.87 7.50
CA ARG A 49 -4.05 8.32 7.50
C ARG A 49 -3.27 8.73 8.75
N CYS A 50 -2.19 9.48 8.57
CA CYS A 50 -1.49 10.09 9.70
C CYS A 50 -2.11 11.44 10.09
N GLY A 51 -1.67 12.02 11.22
CA GLY A 51 -2.25 13.24 11.80
C GLY A 51 -2.18 14.48 10.90
N ASP A 52 -1.22 14.55 9.97
CA ASP A 52 -1.15 15.61 8.96
C ASP A 52 -2.01 15.35 7.70
N GLY A 53 -2.68 14.19 7.65
CA GLY A 53 -3.54 13.77 6.56
C GLY A 53 -2.87 12.96 5.46
N THR A 54 -1.56 12.73 5.52
CA THR A 54 -0.86 11.90 4.55
C THR A 54 -1.27 10.43 4.67
N LEU A 55 -1.46 9.76 3.53
CA LEU A 55 -1.69 8.32 3.48
C LEU A 55 -0.35 7.57 3.51
N VAL A 56 -0.17 6.74 4.53
CA VAL A 56 1.01 5.91 4.76
C VAL A 56 0.68 4.44 4.57
N VAL A 57 1.67 3.67 4.09
CA VAL A 57 1.51 2.24 3.81
C VAL A 57 1.92 1.44 5.04
N HIS A 58 0.95 1.15 5.90
CA HIS A 58 1.18 0.49 7.19
C HIS A 58 -0.06 -0.23 7.71
N HIS A 59 0.14 -1.43 8.25
CA HIS A 59 -0.94 -2.28 8.72
C HIS A 59 -1.53 -1.84 10.07
N ASP A 60 -0.69 -1.53 11.07
CA ASP A 60 -1.15 -1.32 12.45
C ASP A 60 -1.63 0.13 12.66
N ALA A 61 -2.56 0.33 13.59
CA ALA A 61 -3.16 1.65 13.84
C ALA A 61 -2.23 2.60 14.62
N ASP A 62 -1.16 2.07 15.20
CA ASP A 62 -0.21 2.77 16.04
C ASP A 62 1.24 2.34 15.76
N LEU A 63 2.17 3.20 16.16
CA LEU A 63 3.57 2.85 16.30
C LEU A 63 3.97 3.03 17.76
N ASN A 64 4.42 1.96 18.39
CA ASN A 64 4.82 1.95 19.80
C ASN A 64 3.71 2.47 20.74
N GLY A 65 2.45 2.17 20.45
CA GLY A 65 1.29 2.60 21.23
C GLY A 65 0.83 4.03 20.95
N ILE A 66 1.46 4.75 20.01
CA ILE A 66 1.03 6.09 19.59
C ILE A 66 0.21 5.97 18.30
N PRO A 67 -1.08 6.36 18.29
CA PRO A 67 -1.90 6.28 17.09
C PRO A 67 -1.30 7.08 15.94
N LEU A 68 -1.31 6.51 14.73
CA LEU A 68 -0.79 7.20 13.53
C LEU A 68 -1.51 8.52 13.27
N THR A 69 -2.80 8.60 13.60
CA THR A 69 -3.63 9.81 13.51
C THR A 69 -3.17 10.94 14.42
N GLN A 70 -2.24 10.69 15.34
CA GLN A 70 -1.62 11.69 16.23
C GLN A 70 -0.16 12.00 15.84
N MET A 71 0.37 11.38 14.79
CA MET A 71 1.74 11.55 14.34
C MET A 71 1.78 12.22 12.95
N THR A 72 2.74 13.11 12.72
CA THR A 72 3.07 13.57 11.35
C THR A 72 3.84 12.48 10.60
N LEU A 73 3.90 12.57 9.26
CA LEU A 73 4.76 11.70 8.45
C LEU A 73 6.21 11.73 8.93
N GLU A 74 6.70 12.91 9.33
CA GLU A 74 8.06 13.07 9.83
C GLU A 74 8.28 12.25 11.12
N GLN A 75 7.36 12.35 12.09
CA GLN A 75 7.42 11.59 13.35
C GLN A 75 7.33 10.07 13.12
N ILE A 76 6.48 9.65 12.17
CA ILE A 76 6.37 8.23 11.76
C ILE A 76 7.72 7.74 11.24
N ARG A 77 8.35 8.51 10.33
CA ARG A 77 9.63 8.13 9.70
C ARG A 77 10.81 8.10 10.65
N GLN A 78 10.77 8.87 11.73
CA GLN A 78 11.75 8.76 12.82
C GLN A 78 11.64 7.42 13.56
N SER A 79 10.46 6.79 13.57
CA SER A 79 10.22 5.52 14.26
C SER A 79 10.40 4.30 13.35
N LYS A 80 9.91 4.37 12.11
CA LYS A 80 9.96 3.29 11.11
C LYS A 80 9.99 3.88 9.72
N ALA A 81 10.79 3.31 8.81
CA ALA A 81 10.84 3.71 7.41
C ALA A 81 9.55 3.29 6.67
N VAL A 82 8.47 4.03 6.87
CA VAL A 82 7.15 3.79 6.28
C VAL A 82 7.03 4.60 4.97
N PRO A 83 6.74 3.96 3.83
CA PRO A 83 6.47 4.68 2.60
C PRO A 83 5.07 5.32 2.62
N THR A 84 4.92 6.41 1.89
CA THR A 84 3.59 6.97 1.58
C THR A 84 2.93 6.19 0.44
N LEU A 85 1.61 6.30 0.31
CA LEU A 85 0.90 5.76 -0.85
C LEU A 85 1.41 6.39 -2.16
N ALA A 86 1.71 7.69 -2.16
CA ALA A 86 2.22 8.41 -3.32
C ALA A 86 3.59 7.88 -3.79
N GLU A 87 4.52 7.65 -2.85
CA GLU A 87 5.83 7.05 -3.15
C GLU A 87 5.69 5.63 -3.68
N THR A 88 4.80 4.84 -3.06
CA THR A 88 4.51 3.47 -3.50
C THR A 88 4.00 3.45 -4.93
N ILE A 89 2.97 4.26 -5.24
CA ILE A 89 2.42 4.39 -6.59
C ILE A 89 3.53 4.80 -7.56
N SER A 90 4.33 5.82 -7.23
CA SER A 90 5.42 6.26 -8.10
C SER A 90 6.45 5.17 -8.39
N THR A 91 6.73 4.31 -7.41
CA THR A 91 7.73 3.23 -7.52
C THR A 91 7.25 2.09 -8.42
N VAL A 92 5.97 1.74 -8.31
CA VAL A 92 5.39 0.56 -8.98
C VAL A 92 4.57 0.89 -10.22
N LYS A 93 4.38 2.18 -10.53
CA LYS A 93 3.59 2.66 -11.67
C LYS A 93 4.02 1.96 -12.96
N ASN A 94 3.04 1.49 -13.72
CA ASN A 94 3.21 0.78 -14.99
C ASN A 94 3.94 -0.58 -14.89
N ARG A 95 4.14 -1.13 -13.69
CA ARG A 95 4.85 -2.40 -13.47
C ARG A 95 3.99 -3.50 -12.89
N ILE A 96 3.01 -3.15 -12.06
CA ILE A 96 2.12 -4.10 -11.38
C ILE A 96 0.81 -3.40 -10.96
N ARG A 97 -0.27 -4.16 -10.78
CA ARG A 97 -1.53 -3.63 -10.24
C ARG A 97 -1.46 -3.58 -8.71
N LEU A 98 -2.23 -2.68 -8.10
CA LEU A 98 -2.36 -2.55 -6.66
C LEU A 98 -3.77 -2.91 -6.21
N ASP A 99 -3.85 -3.72 -5.16
CA ASP A 99 -5.00 -3.86 -4.29
C ASP A 99 -4.72 -3.02 -3.04
N VAL A 100 -5.56 -2.02 -2.76
CA VAL A 100 -5.29 -1.01 -1.73
C VAL A 100 -6.33 -1.15 -0.63
N GLU A 101 -5.94 -1.77 0.48
CA GLU A 101 -6.80 -1.93 1.65
C GLU A 101 -6.81 -0.63 2.47
N LEU A 102 -7.94 0.08 2.44
CA LEU A 102 -8.17 1.20 3.35
C LEU A 102 -8.56 0.65 4.74
N LYS A 103 -7.68 0.81 5.72
CA LYS A 103 -7.86 0.24 7.07
C LYS A 103 -8.79 1.02 7.99
N GLU A 104 -9.27 2.16 7.53
CA GLU A 104 -10.04 3.10 8.34
C GLU A 104 -11.46 3.19 7.79
N ALA A 105 -12.44 2.94 8.66
CA ALA A 105 -13.83 3.23 8.39
C ALA A 105 -14.11 4.73 8.56
N GLY A 106 -15.19 5.22 7.95
CA GLY A 106 -15.62 6.63 7.97
C GLY A 106 -15.13 7.47 6.79
N HIS A 107 -14.37 6.89 5.86
CA HIS A 107 -14.00 7.53 4.59
C HIS A 107 -14.94 7.13 3.44
N GLU A 108 -15.90 6.25 3.69
CA GLU A 108 -16.91 5.77 2.75
C GLU A 108 -18.12 6.72 2.61
N ALA A 109 -18.08 7.90 3.25
CA ALA A 109 -19.23 8.79 3.35
C ALA A 109 -19.74 9.26 1.96
N THR A 110 -20.91 8.71 1.59
CA THR A 110 -21.81 8.99 0.46
C THR A 110 -21.48 8.30 -0.86
N VAL A 111 -21.62 6.97 -0.92
CA VAL A 111 -22.21 6.31 -2.10
C VAL A 111 -23.72 6.22 -1.97
#